data_AF-A0A8K1CKU2-F1
#
_entry.id   AF-A0A8K1CKU2-F1
#
_cell.length_a   1.000
_cell.length_b   1.000
_cell.length_c   1.000
_cell.angle_alpha   90.00
_cell.angle_beta   90.00
_cell.angle_gamma   90.00
#
_symmetry.space_group_name_H-M   'P 1'
#
loop_
_entity.id
_entity.type
_entity.pdbx_description
1 polymer ?
#
loop_
_entity_poly.entity_id
_entity_poly.type
_entity_poly.pdbx_seq_one_letter_code
_entity_poly.pdbx_strand_id
1 'polypeptide(L)'
;MSMLNRTRTMTQSLRAGARNMSSATEQEAKEQMARWTQISKGMIGFMGVATVVNVIAHASHDEHHEEAPKYAYLKLRNKPFPWKYSNCDLMDSHCKELAAAAEKAL
;
A
#
# COMPACT_ATOMS: atom_id res chain seq x y z
N MET A 1 -44.48 38.37 60.76
CA MET A 1 -43.61 39.25 59.95
C MET A 1 -42.17 39.04 60.37
N SER A 2 -41.33 38.50 59.48
CA SER A 2 -39.95 38.97 59.27
C SER A 2 -39.28 38.03 58.27
N MET A 3 -39.18 38.49 57.03
CA MET A 3 -38.42 37.84 55.97
C MET A 3 -36.95 38.22 56.15
N LEU A 4 -36.05 37.24 56.27
CA LEU A 4 -34.62 37.48 56.07
C LEU A 4 -34.11 36.46 55.05
N ASN A 5 -34.28 36.84 53.79
CA ASN A 5 -33.78 36.13 52.62
C ASN A 5 -32.26 36.32 52.55
N ARG A 6 -31.51 35.27 52.83
CA ARG A 6 -30.05 35.26 52.75
C ARG A 6 -29.65 35.15 51.27
N THR A 7 -29.39 36.29 50.63
CA THR A 7 -28.85 36.32 49.26
C THR A 7 -27.42 35.78 49.26
N ARG A 8 -27.24 34.55 48.78
CA ARG A 8 -25.94 34.01 48.37
C ARG A 8 -25.55 34.68 47.05
N THR A 9 -24.65 35.66 47.10
CA THR A 9 -23.93 36.14 45.93
C THR A 9 -23.04 35.01 45.41
N MET A 10 -23.43 34.39 44.29
CA MET A 10 -22.51 33.56 43.50
C MET A 10 -21.54 34.47 42.76
N THR A 11 -20.32 34.61 43.28
CA THR A 11 -19.18 35.02 42.45
C THR A 11 -18.82 33.85 41.54
N GLN A 12 -19.47 33.79 40.37
CA GLN A 12 -19.09 32.88 39.30
C GLN A 12 -17.75 33.34 38.74
N SER A 13 -16.71 32.56 39.02
CA SER A 13 -15.35 32.74 38.50
C SER A 13 -15.34 32.88 36.98
N LEU A 14 -14.90 34.02 36.47
CA LEU A 14 -14.68 34.34 35.04
C LEU A 14 -13.49 33.56 34.42
N ARG A 15 -13.33 32.27 34.73
CA ARG A 15 -12.35 31.38 34.07
C ARG A 15 -13.00 30.41 33.07
N ALA A 16 -14.24 30.67 32.67
CA ALA A 16 -14.96 29.86 31.67
C ALA A 16 -14.57 30.23 30.23
N GLY A 17 -13.27 30.20 29.89
CA GLY A 17 -12.79 30.69 28.59
C GLY A 17 -11.53 30.06 28.01
N ALA A 18 -10.98 29.00 28.61
CA ALA A 18 -9.90 28.24 27.95
C ALA A 18 -10.52 27.22 27.01
N ARG A 19 -10.63 27.55 25.73
CA ARG A 19 -10.92 26.57 24.68
C ARG A 19 -9.70 25.65 24.56
N ASN A 20 -9.74 24.47 25.17
CA ASN A 20 -8.77 23.41 24.89
C ASN A 20 -8.92 23.00 23.41
N MET A 21 -8.02 23.49 22.56
CA MET A 21 -7.99 23.22 21.12
C MET A 21 -7.37 21.85 20.76
N SER A 22 -7.02 21.03 21.75
CA SER A 22 -6.52 19.67 21.50
C SER A 22 -7.68 18.71 21.27
N SER A 23 -7.68 18.02 20.13
CA SER A 23 -8.70 17.03 19.78
C SER A 23 -8.64 15.75 20.65
N ALA A 24 -7.57 15.57 21.43
CA ALA A 24 -7.36 14.47 22.36
C ALA A 24 -6.36 14.86 23.45
N THR A 25 -6.53 14.30 24.64
CA THR A 25 -5.53 14.33 25.72
C THR A 25 -4.30 13.47 25.35
N GLU A 26 -3.16 13.69 25.99
CA GLU A 26 -1.94 12.90 25.75
C GLU A 26 -2.17 11.39 25.99
N GLN A 27 -2.98 11.06 26.98
CA GLN A 27 -3.34 9.68 27.29
C GLN A 27 -4.20 9.06 26.17
N GLU A 28 -5.23 9.78 25.70
CA GLU A 28 -6.07 9.33 24.57
C GLU A 28 -5.25 9.16 23.28
N ALA A 29 -4.26 10.02 23.04
CA ALA A 29 -3.37 9.90 21.88
C ALA A 29 -2.51 8.61 21.94
N LYS A 30 -1.97 8.27 23.12
CA LYS A 30 -1.20 7.03 23.32
C LYS A 30 -2.07 5.78 23.10
N GLU A 31 -3.29 5.80 23.61
CA GLU A 31 -4.26 4.70 23.44
C GLU A 31 -4.65 4.53 21.96
N GLN A 32 -4.88 5.62 21.23
CA GLN A 32 -5.14 5.57 19.79
C GLN A 32 -3.96 5.01 19.00
N MET A 33 -2.73 5.43 19.30
CA MET A 33 -1.53 4.91 18.65
C MET A 33 -1.34 3.41 18.91
N ALA A 34 -1.53 2.97 20.16
CA ALA A 34 -1.47 1.56 20.52
C ALA A 34 -2.52 0.74 19.77
N ARG A 35 -3.77 1.22 19.72
CA ARG A 35 -4.88 0.57 19.00
C ARG A 35 -4.57 0.39 17.51
N TRP A 36 -4.16 1.45 16.83
CA TRP A 36 -3.85 1.39 15.39
C TRP A 36 -2.63 0.53 15.09
N THR A 37 -1.65 0.49 16.00
CA THR A 37 -0.51 -0.42 15.88
C THR A 37 -0.95 -1.88 15.93
N GLN A 38 -1.85 -2.25 16.84
CA GLN A 38 -2.35 -3.63 16.94
C GLN A 38 -3.20 -4.02 15.73
N ILE A 39 -4.06 -3.11 15.26
CA ILE A 39 -4.85 -3.32 14.04
C ILE A 39 -3.91 -3.55 12.85
N SER A 40 -2.89 -2.71 12.69
CA SER A 40 -1.93 -2.81 11.59
C SER A 40 -1.17 -4.14 11.62
N LYS A 41 -0.76 -4.62 12.80
CA LYS A 41 -0.13 -5.94 12.95
C LYS A 41 -1.06 -7.06 12.48
N GLY A 42 -2.33 -7.00 12.85
CA GLY A 42 -3.35 -7.95 12.37
C GLY A 42 -3.53 -7.92 10.85
N MET A 43 -3.62 -6.72 10.27
CA MET A 43 -3.76 -6.53 8.83
C MET A 43 -2.55 -7.01 8.04
N ILE A 44 -1.33 -6.78 8.54
CA ILE A 44 -0.09 -7.29 7.94
C ILE A 44 -0.12 -8.83 7.92
N GLY A 45 -0.48 -9.45 9.04
CA GLY A 45 -0.60 -10.91 9.12
C GLY A 45 -1.63 -11.46 8.13
N PHE A 46 -2.83 -10.87 8.10
CA PHE A 46 -3.88 -11.26 7.16
C PHE A 46 -3.46 -11.12 5.69
N MET A 47 -2.90 -9.95 5.32
CA MET A 47 -2.44 -9.69 3.96
C MET A 47 -1.31 -10.63 3.55
N GLY A 48 -0.38 -10.92 4.46
CA GLY A 48 0.70 -11.87 4.24
C GLY A 48 0.16 -13.26 3.90
N VAL A 49 -0.76 -13.78 4.71
CA VAL A 49 -1.39 -15.09 4.44
C VAL A 49 -2.17 -15.09 3.13
N ALA A 50 -3.02 -14.08 2.90
CA ALA A 50 -3.80 -13.97 1.67
C ALA A 50 -2.92 -13.91 0.41
N THR A 51 -1.82 -13.16 0.47
CA THR A 51 -0.86 -13.05 -0.63
C THR A 51 -0.18 -14.39 -0.90
N VAL A 52 0.31 -15.06 0.14
CA VAL A 52 0.98 -16.38 -0.01
C VAL A 52 0.01 -17.40 -0.59
N VAL A 53 -1.22 -17.47 -0.10
CA VAL A 53 -2.24 -18.39 -0.62
C VAL A 53 -2.54 -18.10 -2.08
N ASN A 54 -2.72 -16.84 -2.44
CA ASN A 54 -3.03 -16.43 -3.82
C ASN A 54 -1.85 -16.71 -4.77
N VAL A 55 -0.62 -16.44 -4.34
CA VAL A 55 0.58 -16.74 -5.13
C VAL A 55 0.72 -18.24 -5.32
N ILE A 56 0.60 -19.07 -4.28
CA ILE A 56 0.71 -20.53 -4.43
C ILE A 56 -0.40 -21.07 -5.33
N ALA A 57 -1.63 -20.56 -5.21
CA ALA A 57 -2.76 -21.01 -6.02
C ALA A 57 -2.60 -20.69 -7.53
N HIS A 58 -1.88 -19.62 -7.87
CA HIS A 58 -1.77 -19.14 -9.25
C HIS A 58 -0.35 -19.18 -9.84
N ALA A 59 0.67 -19.53 -9.06
CA ALA A 59 2.06 -19.62 -9.54
C ALA A 59 2.31 -20.78 -10.50
N SER A 60 1.42 -21.77 -10.56
CA SER A 60 1.54 -22.96 -11.42
C SER A 60 0.81 -22.84 -12.76
N HIS A 61 0.20 -21.69 -13.08
CA HIS A 61 -0.20 -21.43 -14.46
C HIS A 61 1.06 -21.11 -15.23
N ASP A 62 1.52 -22.06 -16.05
CA ASP A 62 2.59 -21.84 -17.03
C ASP A 62 2.36 -20.49 -17.71
N GLU A 63 3.40 -19.65 -17.77
CA GLU A 63 3.34 -18.42 -18.57
C GLU A 63 2.87 -18.82 -19.97
N HIS A 64 1.72 -18.30 -20.39
CA HIS A 64 1.15 -18.60 -21.70
C HIS A 64 2.09 -18.08 -22.80
N HIS A 65 3.10 -18.88 -23.15
CA HIS A 65 3.96 -18.69 -24.32
C HIS A 65 3.27 -19.16 -25.60
N GLU A 66 1.93 -19.13 -25.65
CA GLU A 66 1.26 -19.22 -26.95
C GLU A 66 1.67 -17.98 -27.73
N GLU A 67 2.62 -18.15 -28.66
CA GLU A 67 3.01 -17.09 -29.56
C GLU A 67 1.75 -16.64 -30.30
N ALA A 68 1.29 -15.42 -29.96
CA ALA A 68 0.19 -14.81 -30.67
C ALA A 68 0.51 -14.86 -32.18
N PRO A 69 -0.50 -15.07 -33.03
CA PRO A 69 -0.30 -14.99 -34.48
C PRO A 69 0.48 -13.72 -34.82
N LYS A 70 1.45 -13.83 -35.74
CA LYS A 70 2.35 -12.72 -36.08
C LYS A 70 1.59 -11.61 -36.81
N TYR A 71 0.92 -10.77 -36.05
CA TYR A 71 0.27 -9.57 -36.56
C TYR A 71 1.29 -8.47 -36.79
N ALA A 72 1.14 -7.72 -37.88
CA ALA A 72 2.09 -6.67 -38.28
C ALA A 72 2.27 -5.55 -37.25
N TYR A 73 1.32 -5.39 -36.32
CA TYR A 73 1.39 -4.40 -35.24
C TYR A 73 2.08 -4.93 -33.97
N LEU A 74 2.26 -6.25 -33.83
CA LEU A 74 2.97 -6.85 -32.70
C LEU A 74 4.48 -6.85 -32.97
N LYS A 75 5.27 -6.65 -31.89
CA LYS A 75 6.74 -6.59 -31.96
C LYS A 75 7.28 -5.63 -33.03
N LEU A 76 6.54 -4.55 -33.32
CA LEU A 76 6.94 -3.54 -34.29
C LEU A 76 8.25 -2.87 -33.87
N ARG A 77 9.24 -2.86 -34.77
CA ARG A 77 10.58 -2.34 -34.48
C ARG A 77 11.08 -1.40 -35.58
N ASN A 78 11.12 -0.10 -35.29
CA ASN A 78 11.66 0.91 -36.20
C ASN A 78 13.16 1.21 -35.99
N LYS A 79 13.67 0.93 -34.79
CA LYS A 79 15.07 1.13 -34.38
C LYS A 79 15.47 -0.01 -33.44
N PRO A 80 16.70 -0.53 -33.44
CA PRO A 80 17.14 -1.54 -32.47
C PRO A 80 17.19 -0.99 -31.03
N PHE A 81 17.02 -1.86 -30.03
CA PHE A 81 17.14 -1.46 -28.63
C PHE A 81 18.62 -1.29 -28.24
N PRO A 82 18.94 -0.44 -27.25
CA PRO A 82 20.33 -0.14 -26.88
C PRO A 82 21.02 -1.20 -26.00
N TRP A 83 20.42 -2.37 -25.79
CA TRP A 83 21.01 -3.48 -25.03
C TRP A 83 21.48 -4.62 -25.94
N LYS A 84 22.25 -5.57 -25.36
CA LYS A 84 22.91 -6.67 -26.08
C LYS A 84 21.98 -7.40 -27.06
N TYR A 85 20.85 -7.92 -26.57
CA TYR A 85 19.84 -8.57 -27.41
C TYR A 85 18.82 -7.55 -27.92
N SER A 86 19.22 -6.77 -28.93
CA SER A 86 18.49 -5.58 -29.41
C SER A 86 17.10 -5.85 -29.99
N ASN A 87 16.76 -7.12 -30.23
CA ASN A 87 15.45 -7.59 -30.71
C ASN A 87 14.52 -8.06 -29.59
N CYS A 88 15.01 -8.23 -28.36
CA CYS A 88 14.19 -8.60 -27.20
C CYS A 88 13.77 -7.35 -26.43
N ASP A 89 12.57 -7.34 -25.84
CA ASP A 89 12.12 -6.22 -25.00
C ASP A 89 12.86 -6.17 -23.63
N LEU A 90 12.71 -5.07 -22.90
CA LEU A 90 13.45 -4.85 -21.65
C LEU A 90 13.16 -5.92 -20.59
N MET A 91 11.92 -6.39 -20.47
CA MET A 91 11.50 -7.38 -19.47
C MET A 91 11.16 -8.75 -20.09
N ASP A 92 11.56 -8.99 -21.33
CA ASP A 92 11.34 -10.26 -22.03
C ASP A 92 12.49 -11.22 -21.70
N SER A 93 12.37 -11.95 -20.58
CA SER A 93 13.36 -12.94 -20.13
C SER A 93 13.48 -14.09 -21.13
N HIS A 94 12.35 -14.63 -21.57
CA HIS A 94 12.29 -15.76 -22.50
C HIS A 94 13.02 -15.47 -23.82
N CYS A 95 12.76 -14.32 -24.46
CA CYS A 95 13.48 -13.93 -25.69
C CYS A 95 15.00 -13.85 -25.46
N LYS A 96 15.43 -13.32 -24.30
CA LYS A 96 16.86 -13.19 -23.98
C LYS A 96 17.51 -14.55 -23.73
N GLU A 97 16.80 -15.48 -23.11
CA GLU A 97 17.28 -16.85 -22.91
C GLU A 97 17.45 -17.57 -24.24
N LEU A 98 16.47 -17.47 -25.14
CA LEU A 98 16.57 -18.03 -26.49
C LEU A 98 17.71 -17.39 -27.30
N ALA A 99 17.85 -16.06 -27.24
CA ALA A 99 18.94 -15.36 -27.93
C ALA A 99 20.32 -15.76 -27.38
N ALA A 100 20.44 -15.93 -26.06
CA ALA A 100 21.67 -16.39 -25.42
C ALA A 100 21.99 -17.86 -25.76
N ALA A 101 20.98 -18.73 -25.83
CA ALA A 101 21.14 -20.12 -26.24
C ALA A 101 21.59 -20.22 -27.71
N ALA A 102 20.99 -19.41 -28.59
CA ALA A 102 21.38 -19.33 -30.00
C ALA A 102 22.82 -18.81 -30.18
N GLU A 103 23.25 -17.82 -29.40
CA GLU A 103 24.63 -17.33 -29.40
C GLU A 103 25.63 -18.41 -28.96
N LYS A 104 25.27 -19.27 -27.99
CA LYS A 104 26.12 -20.37 -27.51
C LYS A 104 26.16 -21.58 -28.45
N ALA A 105 25.16 -21.73 -29.32
CA ALA A 105 25.06 -22.83 -30.27
C ALA A 105 25.81 -22.55 -31.59
N LEU A 106 26.35 -21.34 -31.76
CA LEU A 106 27.24 -20.91 -32.83
C LEU A 106 28.70 -21.11 -32.45
#